data_AF-A0A8H8SPG5-F1
#
_entry.id   AF-A0A8H8SPG5-F1
#
_cell.length_a   1.000
_cell.length_b   1.000
_cell.length_c   1.000
_cell.angle_alpha   90.00
_cell.angle_beta   90.00
_cell.angle_gamma   90.00
#
_symmetry.space_group_name_H-M   'P 1'
#
loop_
_entity.id
_entity.type
_entity.pdbx_description
1 polymer ?
#
loop_
_entity_poly.entity_id
_entity_poly.type
_entity_poly.pdbx_seq_one_letter_code
_entity_poly.pdbx_strand_id
1 'polypeptide(L)'
;MMTIVRAPQPPLPRESLTDKAFQESVDRFLAIKNQPFTVSGTIPIADPLSLFFQTDNGTSYALRLPLDDEYATSPAFEALINSCEPEERLVPPTRSDSAPPQQRSNIMPTPRQHYSTFTSPSSPMVGAGAVVPAGTMLYPTPGPPGIGPGPQGGFVAGQFIPPHRRSLVYPATRPLAISLELASHPVLDVVKATLFPKLAQGYHLLAVRDRLTIHPSGTYTRPVHDAVYPEGVVATIMVTLPVQYRGGTLVVGCEGKEERFYGRLGAKSNELEWQAWRTNCDWEVQKIEKGHRVAMTWHVYQRSYGPSSQPLMVPNDALLDALADLLNQARGKNLGFFLSHEYGVSPSDVLADSLAPYLKGADAVLYHAVKIYKLQPQLRYCAGGYIWPVDKPALILDSNRGGPQSATPFRTVGRSRSLTREGRSQSNLGGSRELQIYNRRQEQEEDADLADKVQRGGAVPLADENITLLHSPEQGHIAKERVPFLANDAENSLDHLYVNVVLVVFIP
;
A
#
# COMPACT_ATOMS: atom_id res chain seq x y z
N MET A 1 -51.19 33.03 31.55
CA MET A 1 -49.95 32.73 32.29
C MET A 1 -50.06 31.30 32.81
N MET A 2 -49.40 30.34 32.16
CA MET A 2 -49.28 28.95 32.64
C MET A 2 -47.87 28.47 32.33
N THR A 3 -47.03 28.49 33.35
CA THR A 3 -45.66 28.00 33.27
C THR A 3 -45.68 26.48 33.40
N ILE A 4 -45.26 25.75 32.38
CA ILE A 4 -45.10 24.30 32.47
C ILE A 4 -43.93 24.02 33.42
N VAL A 5 -44.24 23.60 34.64
CA VAL A 5 -43.24 23.18 35.63
C VAL A 5 -42.66 21.85 35.18
N ARG A 6 -41.40 21.87 34.74
CA ARG A 6 -40.66 20.67 34.36
C ARG A 6 -40.45 19.82 35.62
N ALA A 7 -40.94 18.58 35.63
CA ALA A 7 -40.74 17.66 36.73
C ALA A 7 -39.23 17.43 37.00
N PRO A 8 -38.80 17.19 38.24
CA PRO A 8 -37.40 16.89 38.53
C PRO A 8 -36.99 15.61 37.79
N GLN A 9 -35.89 15.66 37.03
CA GLN A 9 -35.30 14.43 36.53
C GLN A 9 -34.86 13.55 37.72
N PRO A 10 -35.16 12.24 37.70
CA PRO A 10 -34.55 11.34 38.68
C PRO A 10 -33.02 11.39 38.51
N PRO A 11 -32.25 11.18 39.60
CA PRO A 11 -30.80 11.14 39.49
C PRO A 11 -30.39 10.06 38.50
N LEU A 12 -29.43 10.37 37.64
CA LEU A 12 -28.85 9.41 36.70
C LEU A 12 -28.46 8.13 37.46
N PRO A 13 -28.72 6.94 36.89
CA PRO A 13 -28.26 5.70 37.50
C PRO A 13 -26.78 5.81 37.83
N ARG A 14 -26.39 5.41 39.05
CA ARG A 14 -24.97 5.23 39.36
C ARG A 14 -24.47 4.11 38.47
N GLU A 15 -23.82 4.46 37.37
CA GLU A 15 -23.08 3.53 36.50
C GLU A 15 -22.29 2.60 37.41
N SER A 16 -22.60 1.31 37.38
CA SER A 16 -21.92 0.40 38.29
C SER A 16 -20.45 0.31 37.88
N LEU A 17 -19.54 0.09 38.83
CA LEU A 17 -18.13 -0.13 38.50
C LEU A 17 -17.96 -1.31 37.53
N THR A 18 -18.88 -2.26 37.57
CA THR A 18 -19.02 -3.39 36.64
C THR A 18 -19.33 -2.93 35.21
N ASP A 19 -20.26 -1.98 35.02
CA ASP A 19 -20.59 -1.42 33.70
C ASP A 19 -19.41 -0.66 33.10
N LYS A 20 -18.64 0.07 33.93
CA LYS A 20 -17.41 0.75 33.47
C LYS A 20 -16.32 -0.20 33.06
N ALA A 21 -16.01 -1.20 33.90
CA ALA A 21 -15.02 -2.22 33.56
C ALA A 21 -15.44 -3.03 32.32
N PHE A 22 -16.74 -3.27 32.13
CA PHE A 22 -17.27 -3.89 30.91
C PHE A 22 -17.10 -2.96 29.70
N GLN A 23 -17.46 -1.68 29.79
CA GLN A 23 -17.30 -0.73 28.70
C GLN A 23 -15.83 -0.53 28.32
N GLU A 24 -14.91 -0.42 29.29
CA GLU A 24 -13.46 -0.39 29.04
C GLU A 24 -12.96 -1.65 28.32
N SER A 25 -13.53 -2.82 28.63
CA SER A 25 -13.24 -4.07 27.94
C SER A 25 -13.78 -4.09 26.50
N VAL A 26 -14.99 -3.57 26.28
CA VAL A 26 -15.60 -3.41 24.95
C VAL A 26 -14.80 -2.42 24.10
N ASP A 27 -14.44 -1.26 24.64
CA ASP A 27 -13.66 -0.24 23.95
C ASP A 27 -12.27 -0.76 23.57
N ARG A 28 -11.61 -1.48 24.51
CA ARG A 28 -10.34 -2.17 24.24
C ARG A 28 -10.48 -3.22 23.14
N PHE A 29 -11.52 -4.06 23.20
CA PHE A 29 -11.78 -5.08 22.18
C PHE A 29 -11.99 -4.46 20.80
N LEU A 30 -12.82 -3.41 20.70
CA LEU A 30 -13.08 -2.72 19.44
C LEU A 30 -11.83 -2.00 18.90
N ALA A 31 -11.02 -1.39 19.78
CA ALA A 31 -9.76 -0.73 19.42
C ALA A 31 -8.65 -1.70 18.95
N ILE A 32 -8.68 -2.96 19.39
CA ILE A 32 -7.82 -4.03 18.87
C ILE A 32 -8.39 -4.55 17.53
N LYS A 33 -9.68 -4.93 17.51
CA LYS A 33 -10.36 -5.50 16.34
C LYS A 33 -10.26 -4.63 15.07
N ASN A 34 -10.31 -3.31 15.21
CA ASN A 34 -10.44 -2.41 14.07
C ASN A 34 -9.09 -1.98 13.42
N GLN A 35 -7.94 -2.35 14.01
CA GLN A 35 -6.61 -1.99 13.50
C GLN A 35 -5.55 -3.08 13.77
N PRO A 36 -5.62 -4.22 13.06
CA PRO A 36 -4.53 -5.20 13.06
C PRO A 36 -3.28 -4.59 12.40
N PHE A 37 -2.14 -4.63 13.09
CA PHE A 37 -0.82 -4.26 12.56
C PHE A 37 0.00 -5.49 12.12
N THR A 38 -0.54 -6.66 12.44
CA THR A 38 -0.01 -8.02 12.26
C THR A 38 -1.09 -8.92 11.69
N VAL A 39 -0.68 -10.00 11.03
CA VAL A 39 -1.54 -11.12 10.67
C VAL A 39 -0.73 -12.41 10.67
N SER A 40 -1.35 -13.54 11.03
CA SER A 40 -0.69 -14.85 11.03
C SER A 40 -1.63 -15.91 10.48
N GLY A 41 -1.06 -16.93 9.86
CA GLY A 41 -1.82 -18.09 9.40
C GLY A 41 -0.90 -19.29 9.19
N THR A 42 -1.43 -20.30 8.50
CA THR A 42 -0.66 -21.46 8.08
C THR A 42 -0.73 -21.68 6.57
N ILE A 43 0.23 -22.43 6.04
CA ILE A 43 0.28 -22.86 4.64
C ILE A 43 0.33 -24.40 4.65
N PRO A 44 -0.60 -25.12 4.00
CA PRO A 44 -0.56 -26.57 3.93
C PRO A 44 0.60 -27.05 3.05
N ILE A 45 1.28 -28.10 3.48
CA ILE A 45 2.40 -28.75 2.80
C ILE A 45 1.97 -30.18 2.42
N ALA A 46 1.97 -30.49 1.13
CA ALA A 46 1.74 -31.86 0.66
C ALA A 46 3.03 -32.70 0.63
N ASP A 47 4.15 -32.09 0.22
CA ASP A 47 5.45 -32.73 0.03
C ASP A 47 6.54 -32.09 0.92
N PRO A 48 7.46 -32.87 1.51
CA PRO A 48 8.56 -32.32 2.30
C PRO A 48 9.37 -31.25 1.54
N LEU A 49 9.58 -30.10 2.18
CA LEU A 49 10.28 -28.98 1.55
C LEU A 49 11.74 -29.32 1.29
N SER A 50 12.26 -28.85 0.16
CA SER A 50 13.68 -28.93 -0.19
C SER A 50 14.30 -27.55 -0.16
N LEU A 51 15.30 -27.36 0.70
CA LEU A 51 16.14 -26.17 0.80
C LEU A 51 17.49 -26.45 0.14
N PHE A 52 17.77 -25.77 -0.96
CA PHE A 52 19.04 -25.84 -1.68
C PHE A 52 19.89 -24.63 -1.32
N PHE A 53 21.17 -24.85 -0.99
CA PHE A 53 22.09 -23.78 -0.63
C PHE A 53 23.52 -24.15 -1.04
N GLN A 54 24.43 -23.17 -1.03
CA GLN A 54 25.83 -23.35 -1.39
C GLN A 54 26.74 -22.86 -0.26
N THR A 55 27.67 -23.73 0.15
CA THR A 55 28.74 -23.38 1.09
C THR A 55 29.73 -22.36 0.49
N ASP A 56 30.53 -21.74 1.35
CA ASP A 56 31.60 -20.81 0.97
C ASP A 56 32.61 -21.39 -0.03
N ASN A 57 32.92 -22.69 0.08
CA ASN A 57 33.80 -23.41 -0.83
C ASN A 57 33.15 -23.81 -2.18
N GLY A 58 31.88 -23.47 -2.39
CA GLY A 58 31.14 -23.77 -3.61
C GLY A 58 30.41 -25.12 -3.62
N THR A 59 30.49 -25.94 -2.58
CA THR A 59 29.72 -27.20 -2.49
C THR A 59 28.24 -26.91 -2.26
N SER A 60 27.40 -27.43 -3.16
CA SER A 60 25.94 -27.34 -3.07
C SER A 60 25.35 -28.47 -2.25
N TYR A 61 24.40 -28.14 -1.38
CA TYR A 61 23.67 -29.07 -0.53
C TYR A 61 22.16 -28.96 -0.78
N ALA A 62 21.46 -30.08 -0.60
CA ALA A 62 20.00 -30.14 -0.55
C ALA A 62 19.59 -30.67 0.82
N LEU A 63 18.77 -29.91 1.54
CA LEU A 63 18.23 -30.25 2.84
C LEU A 63 16.72 -30.49 2.72
N ARG A 64 16.26 -31.68 3.12
CA ARG A 64 14.84 -32.00 3.20
C ARG A 64 14.28 -31.60 4.57
N LEU A 65 13.09 -31.03 4.59
CA LEU A 65 12.39 -30.57 5.80
C LEU A 65 10.96 -31.16 5.84
N PRO A 66 10.47 -31.64 6.99
CA PRO A 66 11.15 -31.63 8.30
C PRO A 66 12.37 -32.55 8.38
N LEU A 67 13.22 -32.30 9.38
CA LEU A 67 14.34 -33.18 9.70
C LEU A 67 13.81 -34.49 10.30
N ASP A 68 14.42 -35.62 9.94
CA ASP A 68 13.97 -36.95 10.36
C ASP A 68 14.12 -37.16 11.89
N ASP A 69 15.21 -36.67 12.46
CA ASP A 69 15.54 -36.80 13.89
C ASP A 69 15.07 -35.61 14.72
N GLU A 70 14.54 -35.90 15.91
CA GLU A 70 14.18 -34.87 16.88
C GLU A 70 15.44 -34.26 17.51
N TYR A 71 15.76 -33.03 17.09
CA TYR A 71 16.90 -32.21 17.51
C TYR A 71 18.30 -32.66 17.06
N ALA A 72 18.46 -33.78 16.33
CA ALA A 72 19.74 -34.09 15.71
C ALA A 72 19.94 -33.29 14.41
N THR A 73 21.20 -32.95 14.12
CA THR A 73 21.56 -32.15 12.96
C THR A 73 22.16 -33.04 11.89
N SER A 74 21.59 -33.01 10.68
CA SER A 74 22.17 -33.74 9.54
C SER A 74 23.46 -33.05 9.07
N PRO A 75 24.39 -33.75 8.40
CA PRO A 75 25.60 -33.13 7.85
C PRO A 75 25.30 -31.95 6.90
N ALA A 76 24.17 -32.00 6.19
CA ALA A 76 23.69 -30.89 5.36
C ALA A 76 23.18 -29.71 6.20
N PHE A 77 22.57 -29.95 7.36
CA PHE A 77 22.13 -28.88 8.26
C PHE A 77 23.30 -28.23 9.00
N GLU A 78 24.30 -29.01 9.41
CA GLU A 78 25.58 -28.48 9.92
C GLU A 78 26.30 -27.64 8.86
N ALA A 79 26.35 -28.10 7.61
CA ALA A 79 26.92 -27.31 6.50
C ALA A 79 26.15 -25.99 6.27
N LEU A 80 24.82 -25.97 6.47
CA LEU A 80 24.01 -24.75 6.42
C LEU A 80 24.37 -23.79 7.55
N ILE A 81 24.44 -24.27 8.79
CA ILE A 81 24.82 -23.45 9.97
C ILE A 81 26.21 -22.83 9.77
N ASN A 82 27.18 -23.63 9.35
CA ASN A 82 28.55 -23.18 9.09
C ASN A 82 28.66 -22.23 7.89
N SER A 83 27.66 -22.20 7.00
CA SER A 83 27.57 -21.24 5.90
C SER A 83 26.93 -19.90 6.30
N CYS A 84 26.32 -19.81 7.49
CA CYS A 84 25.69 -18.59 7.97
C CYS A 84 26.65 -17.71 8.77
N GLU A 85 26.41 -16.40 8.73
CA GLU A 85 27.21 -15.40 9.43
C GLU A 85 26.40 -14.84 10.62
N PRO A 86 27.02 -14.49 11.77
CA PRO A 86 26.31 -13.89 12.89
C PRO A 86 25.62 -12.58 12.48
N GLU A 87 24.39 -12.35 12.94
CA GLU A 87 23.65 -11.15 12.55
C GLU A 87 24.37 -9.88 13.03
N GLU A 88 24.93 -9.13 12.08
CA GLU A 88 25.51 -7.82 12.32
C GLU A 88 24.44 -6.74 12.18
N ARG A 89 24.00 -6.21 13.32
CA ARG A 89 23.22 -4.97 13.38
C ARG A 89 23.91 -3.98 14.31
N LEU A 90 24.29 -2.83 13.76
CA LEU A 90 24.57 -1.64 14.54
C LEU A 90 23.28 -1.21 15.25
N VAL A 91 23.32 -1.19 16.58
CA VAL A 91 22.23 -0.61 17.39
C VAL A 91 22.44 0.90 17.39
N PRO A 92 21.49 1.71 16.88
CA PRO A 92 21.55 3.16 17.03
C PRO A 92 21.56 3.52 18.53
N PRO A 93 22.32 4.53 18.97
CA PRO A 93 22.26 4.98 20.36
C PRO A 93 20.83 5.43 20.68
N THR A 94 20.27 4.91 21.76
CA THR A 94 18.90 5.21 22.19
C THR A 94 18.71 6.71 22.35
N ARG A 95 17.75 7.28 21.60
CA ARG A 95 17.38 8.68 21.68
C ARG A 95 16.80 8.97 23.07
N SER A 96 17.55 9.68 23.90
CA SER A 96 17.20 10.00 25.29
C SER A 96 16.20 11.17 25.39
N ASP A 97 15.08 11.10 24.68
CA ASP A 97 13.96 12.05 24.85
C ASP A 97 13.07 11.59 26.00
N SER A 98 13.51 11.89 27.21
CA SER A 98 12.75 11.75 28.46
C SER A 98 13.07 12.88 29.43
N ALA A 99 13.09 14.11 28.92
CA ALA A 99 13.01 15.30 29.76
C ALA A 99 11.55 15.47 30.24
N PRO A 100 11.27 15.53 31.55
CA PRO A 100 9.91 15.76 32.03
C PRO A 100 9.42 17.17 31.64
N PRO A 101 8.10 17.35 31.41
CA PRO A 101 7.57 18.62 30.94
C PRO A 101 7.75 19.72 31.99
N GLN A 102 8.56 20.73 31.68
CA GLN A 102 8.69 21.91 32.52
C GLN A 102 7.36 22.69 32.53
N GLN A 103 6.80 22.87 33.74
CA GLN A 103 5.66 23.75 33.97
C GLN A 103 6.00 25.17 33.49
N ARG A 104 5.27 25.65 32.47
CA ARG A 104 5.31 27.06 32.07
C ARG A 104 4.62 27.90 33.15
N SER A 105 5.40 28.53 34.02
CA SER A 105 4.92 29.61 34.88
C SER A 105 4.73 30.88 34.05
N ASN A 106 3.56 31.52 34.17
CA ASN A 106 3.25 32.78 33.50
C ASN A 106 4.13 33.93 34.04
N ILE A 107 4.98 34.52 33.20
CA ILE A 107 5.60 35.83 33.44
C ILE A 107 5.44 36.69 32.19
N MET A 108 5.00 37.92 32.42
CA MET A 108 4.56 38.91 31.41
C MET A 108 5.75 39.59 30.72
N PRO A 109 5.69 39.92 29.40
CA PRO A 109 6.83 40.46 28.66
C PRO A 109 6.94 42.00 28.75
N THR A 110 8.15 42.52 28.95
CA THR A 110 8.53 43.92 28.69
C THR A 110 9.97 44.01 28.12
N PRO A 111 10.35 45.08 27.39
CA PRO A 111 11.12 44.90 26.16
C PRO A 111 12.46 45.67 26.04
N ARG A 112 13.11 45.43 24.88
CA ARG A 112 14.19 46.19 24.18
C ARG A 112 15.63 45.66 24.29
N GLN A 113 16.07 45.14 23.14
CA GLN A 113 17.29 45.48 22.37
C GLN A 113 18.48 46.13 23.11
N HIS A 114 19.70 45.69 22.77
CA HIS A 114 20.60 46.50 21.90
C HIS A 114 21.66 45.60 21.20
N TYR A 115 22.06 46.00 19.99
CA TYR A 115 23.20 45.45 19.23
C TYR A 115 24.53 45.75 19.95
N SER A 116 25.58 44.91 19.79
CA SER A 116 26.74 45.21 18.90
C SER A 116 27.93 44.24 19.04
N THR A 117 28.62 43.96 17.91
CA THR A 117 30.09 43.84 17.65
C THR A 117 31.08 43.23 18.69
N PHE A 118 32.25 42.61 18.37
CA PHE A 118 32.96 42.17 17.14
C PHE A 118 34.18 41.29 17.58
N THR A 119 35.12 40.97 16.67
CA THR A 119 36.46 40.34 16.88
C THR A 119 36.58 38.85 17.25
N SER A 120 37.06 38.06 16.28
CA SER A 120 38.22 37.16 16.47
C SER A 120 39.52 38.01 16.40
N PRO A 121 40.73 37.58 16.84
CA PRO A 121 41.39 36.34 16.37
C PRO A 121 42.35 35.63 17.38
N SER A 122 42.85 34.44 17.02
CA SER A 122 44.30 34.06 16.99
C SER A 122 44.53 32.53 17.02
N SER A 123 45.51 32.07 16.23
CA SER A 123 46.12 30.73 16.30
C SER A 123 47.52 30.85 16.94
N PRO A 124 48.22 29.75 17.30
CA PRO A 124 49.08 29.09 16.31
C PRO A 124 49.22 27.56 16.44
N MET A 125 50.00 26.97 15.52
CA MET A 125 50.26 25.52 15.36
C MET A 125 51.46 25.02 16.19
N VAL A 126 51.34 23.79 16.74
CA VAL A 126 52.38 22.74 16.91
C VAL A 126 51.59 21.40 16.99
N GLY A 127 52.01 20.22 16.52
CA GLY A 127 53.17 19.75 15.75
C GLY A 127 53.09 18.21 15.62
N ALA A 128 53.90 17.55 14.77
CA ALA A 128 53.81 16.09 14.54
C ALA A 128 55.00 15.30 15.12
N GLY A 129 54.72 14.11 15.67
CA GLY A 129 55.72 13.05 15.91
C GLY A 129 55.74 12.45 17.32
N ALA A 130 55.15 11.26 17.49
CA ALA A 130 55.45 10.34 18.59
C ALA A 130 55.21 8.88 18.16
N VAL A 131 56.16 8.00 18.48
CA VAL A 131 56.17 6.58 18.09
C VAL A 131 55.47 5.73 19.17
N VAL A 132 54.67 4.74 18.76
CA VAL A 132 54.02 3.79 19.67
C VAL A 132 54.86 2.51 19.81
N PRO A 133 55.29 2.11 21.02
CA PRO A 133 55.82 0.77 21.28
C PRO A 133 54.68 -0.21 21.58
N ALA A 134 54.83 -1.46 21.14
CA ALA A 134 53.84 -2.51 21.31
C ALA A 134 53.95 -3.24 22.66
N GLY A 135 52.81 -3.72 23.18
CA GLY A 135 52.75 -4.86 24.09
C GLY A 135 52.61 -4.56 25.59
N THR A 136 51.34 -4.49 26.06
CA THR A 136 50.96 -4.99 27.40
C THR A 136 49.54 -5.57 27.31
N MET A 137 49.39 -6.88 27.54
CA MET A 137 48.10 -7.53 27.77
C MET A 137 47.60 -7.20 29.18
N LEU A 138 46.36 -6.71 29.31
CA LEU A 138 45.70 -6.53 30.61
C LEU A 138 44.46 -7.44 30.69
N TYR A 139 44.57 -8.52 31.45
CA TYR A 139 43.41 -9.30 31.89
C TYR A 139 42.70 -8.56 33.02
N PRO A 140 41.36 -8.42 33.00
CA PRO A 140 40.61 -7.93 34.14
C PRO A 140 40.45 -9.02 35.21
N THR A 141 40.91 -8.74 36.43
CA THR A 141 40.60 -9.53 37.64
C THR A 141 39.12 -9.46 38.02
N PRO A 142 38.52 -10.53 38.60
CA PRO A 142 37.11 -10.51 39.00
C PRO A 142 36.86 -9.62 40.24
N GLY A 143 35.77 -8.85 40.22
CA GLY A 143 35.25 -8.16 41.39
C GLY A 143 34.47 -9.08 42.34
N PRO A 144 34.26 -8.68 43.61
CA PRO A 144 33.62 -9.51 44.63
C PRO A 144 32.08 -9.67 44.42
N PRO A 145 31.46 -10.71 45.00
CA PRO A 145 30.04 -11.02 44.78
C PRO A 145 29.12 -10.06 45.55
N GLY A 146 28.36 -9.25 44.81
CA GLY A 146 27.37 -8.32 45.35
C GLY A 146 25.93 -8.68 44.96
N ILE A 147 25.18 -9.19 45.94
CA ILE A 147 23.70 -9.10 46.15
C ILE A 147 22.87 -8.63 44.94
N GLY A 148 22.12 -9.54 44.32
CA GLY A 148 21.22 -9.22 43.19
C GLY A 148 19.83 -8.71 43.59
N PRO A 149 19.07 -8.13 42.63
CA PRO A 149 17.63 -7.93 42.77
C PRO A 149 16.79 -8.50 41.59
N GLY A 150 15.59 -8.99 41.92
CA GLY A 150 14.31 -8.74 41.20
C GLY A 150 14.11 -9.19 39.72
N PRO A 151 13.00 -9.86 39.39
CA PRO A 151 12.71 -10.29 38.02
C PRO A 151 12.01 -9.20 37.18
N GLN A 152 12.75 -8.17 36.73
CA GLN A 152 12.35 -7.33 35.58
C GLN A 152 13.59 -6.98 34.73
N GLY A 153 13.95 -7.90 33.84
CA GLY A 153 15.16 -7.82 33.00
C GLY A 153 15.02 -6.92 31.78
N GLY A 154 14.87 -5.61 31.98
CA GLY A 154 15.08 -4.63 30.90
C GLY A 154 16.57 -4.51 30.57
N PHE A 155 16.99 -4.85 29.34
CA PHE A 155 18.38 -4.74 28.94
C PHE A 155 18.78 -3.28 28.69
N VAL A 156 19.85 -2.82 29.34
CA VAL A 156 20.37 -1.46 29.18
C VAL A 156 21.02 -1.29 27.80
N ALA A 157 20.79 -0.13 27.18
CA ALA A 157 21.38 0.24 25.89
C ALA A 157 22.93 0.11 25.92
N GLY A 158 23.50 -0.42 24.83
CA GLY A 158 24.96 -0.55 24.68
C GLY A 158 25.58 -1.88 25.15
N GLN A 159 24.83 -2.83 25.73
CA GLN A 159 25.40 -4.16 26.02
C GLN A 159 25.79 -4.89 24.72
N PHE A 160 27.09 -5.14 24.55
CA PHE A 160 27.65 -6.01 23.52
C PHE A 160 27.11 -7.44 23.66
N ILE A 161 26.38 -7.94 22.65
CA ILE A 161 26.00 -9.36 22.59
C ILE A 161 27.23 -10.13 22.13
N PRO A 162 27.73 -11.11 22.92
CA PRO A 162 28.77 -12.03 22.45
C PRO A 162 28.31 -12.70 21.14
N PRO A 163 29.15 -12.81 20.10
CA PRO A 163 28.74 -13.33 18.79
C PRO A 163 27.95 -14.65 18.86
N HIS A 164 28.36 -15.57 19.74
CA HIS A 164 27.71 -16.86 19.99
C HIS A 164 26.27 -16.81 20.58
N ARG A 165 25.70 -15.63 20.81
CA ARG A 165 24.29 -15.47 21.26
C ARG A 165 23.40 -14.76 20.23
N ARG A 166 23.93 -14.42 19.06
CA ARG A 166 23.16 -13.79 17.98
C ARG A 166 22.49 -14.83 17.10
N SER A 167 21.40 -14.45 16.44
CA SER A 167 20.91 -15.11 15.23
C SER A 167 22.04 -15.26 14.21
N LEU A 168 21.94 -16.30 13.37
CA LEU A 168 22.75 -16.48 12.17
C LEU A 168 21.91 -16.11 10.94
N VAL A 169 22.53 -15.52 9.93
CA VAL A 169 21.90 -15.13 8.67
C VAL A 169 22.66 -15.80 7.52
N TYR A 170 21.93 -16.40 6.58
CA TYR A 170 22.56 -16.92 5.36
C TYR A 170 22.94 -15.75 4.41
N PRO A 171 24.20 -15.67 3.92
CA PRO A 171 24.64 -14.54 3.11
C PRO A 171 23.89 -14.38 1.80
N ALA A 172 23.37 -13.17 1.54
CA ALA A 172 22.58 -12.86 0.36
C ALA A 172 23.38 -12.98 -0.97
N THR A 173 24.71 -13.03 -0.92
CA THR A 173 25.60 -13.22 -2.07
C THR A 173 25.69 -14.67 -2.54
N ARG A 174 25.26 -15.66 -1.73
CA ARG A 174 25.37 -17.09 -2.06
C ARG A 174 24.03 -17.63 -2.58
N PRO A 175 24.03 -18.57 -3.55
CA PRO A 175 22.81 -19.21 -4.01
C PRO A 175 22.01 -19.85 -2.88
N LEU A 176 20.71 -19.60 -2.89
CA LEU A 176 19.73 -20.15 -1.96
C LEU A 176 18.41 -20.36 -2.70
N ALA A 177 17.76 -21.50 -2.55
CA ALA A 177 16.44 -21.79 -3.08
C ALA A 177 15.65 -22.67 -2.10
N ILE A 178 14.34 -22.49 -2.04
CA ILE A 178 13.45 -23.35 -1.25
C ILE A 178 12.26 -23.73 -2.12
N SER A 179 11.77 -24.96 -2.02
CA SER A 179 10.57 -25.43 -2.72
C SER A 179 9.27 -24.91 -2.06
N LEU A 180 9.21 -23.59 -1.83
CA LEU A 180 8.06 -22.88 -1.28
C LEU A 180 7.86 -21.59 -2.08
N GLU A 181 6.76 -21.52 -2.81
CA GLU A 181 6.35 -20.32 -3.53
C GLU A 181 5.23 -19.62 -2.75
N LEU A 182 5.51 -18.45 -2.18
CA LEU A 182 4.52 -17.76 -1.34
C LEU A 182 3.29 -17.28 -2.15
N ALA A 183 3.44 -17.13 -3.47
CA ALA A 183 2.40 -16.67 -4.39
C ALA A 183 1.42 -17.77 -4.84
N SER A 184 1.74 -19.06 -4.65
CA SER A 184 0.80 -20.17 -4.93
C SER A 184 -0.24 -20.35 -3.82
N HIS A 185 -0.18 -19.53 -2.77
CA HIS A 185 -1.08 -19.51 -1.63
C HIS A 185 -1.67 -18.11 -1.43
N PRO A 186 -2.90 -17.96 -0.89
CA PRO A 186 -3.58 -16.66 -0.71
C PRO A 186 -2.97 -15.79 0.42
N VAL A 187 -1.71 -16.00 0.78
CA VAL A 187 -1.02 -15.27 1.86
C VAL A 187 -0.98 -13.78 1.55
N LEU A 188 -0.68 -13.40 0.31
CA LEU A 188 -0.64 -11.99 -0.11
C LEU A 188 -2.03 -11.34 -0.14
N ASP A 189 -3.09 -12.10 -0.45
CA ASP A 189 -4.46 -11.60 -0.38
C ASP A 189 -4.92 -11.38 1.07
N VAL A 190 -4.57 -12.30 1.97
CA VAL A 190 -4.80 -12.13 3.42
C VAL A 190 -4.02 -10.92 3.96
N VAL A 191 -2.74 -10.78 3.62
CA VAL A 191 -1.92 -9.61 4.01
C VAL A 191 -2.51 -8.31 3.48
N LYS A 192 -2.97 -8.28 2.21
CA LYS A 192 -3.64 -7.12 1.60
C LYS A 192 -4.94 -6.78 2.35
N ALA A 193 -5.81 -7.76 2.57
CA ALA A 193 -7.11 -7.56 3.21
C ALA A 193 -6.99 -7.14 4.68
N THR A 194 -6.02 -7.69 5.42
CA THR A 194 -5.87 -7.43 6.87
C THR A 194 -5.02 -6.19 7.16
N LEU A 195 -3.82 -6.07 6.58
CA LEU A 195 -2.89 -4.96 6.91
C LEU A 195 -3.13 -3.70 6.07
N PHE A 196 -3.75 -3.84 4.89
CA PHE A 196 -3.95 -2.75 3.93
C PHE A 196 -5.42 -2.62 3.45
N PRO A 197 -6.44 -2.62 4.34
CA PRO A 197 -7.86 -2.62 3.94
C PRO A 197 -8.31 -1.35 3.19
N LYS A 198 -7.52 -0.27 3.24
CA LYS A 198 -7.76 0.98 2.49
C LYS A 198 -7.05 1.03 1.13
N LEU A 199 -6.33 -0.02 0.75
CA LEU A 199 -5.58 -0.07 -0.49
C LEU A 199 -6.52 -0.30 -1.68
N ALA A 200 -6.52 0.64 -2.63
CA ALA A 200 -7.39 0.57 -3.80
C ALA A 200 -7.18 -0.71 -4.62
N GLN A 201 -8.25 -1.17 -5.31
CA GLN A 201 -8.31 -2.53 -5.85
C GLN A 201 -7.16 -2.87 -6.81
N GLY A 202 -6.78 -1.93 -7.69
CA GLY A 202 -5.70 -2.07 -8.67
C GLY A 202 -4.27 -1.87 -8.16
N TYR A 203 -4.07 -1.90 -6.83
CA TYR A 203 -2.76 -2.16 -6.24
C TYR A 203 -2.60 -3.64 -5.90
N HIS A 204 -1.40 -4.17 -6.12
CA HIS A 204 -1.04 -5.55 -5.81
C HIS A 204 0.15 -5.59 -4.86
N LEU A 205 0.22 -6.66 -4.07
CA LEU A 205 1.36 -6.94 -3.22
C LEU A 205 2.27 -7.95 -3.92
N LEU A 206 3.58 -7.75 -3.82
CA LEU A 206 4.62 -8.62 -4.35
C LEU A 206 5.55 -9.03 -3.21
N ALA A 207 5.70 -10.33 -2.95
CA ALA A 207 6.69 -10.83 -2.01
C ALA A 207 8.03 -11.07 -2.72
N VAL A 208 9.08 -10.38 -2.29
CA VAL A 208 10.47 -10.66 -2.71
C VAL A 208 11.23 -11.19 -1.50
N ARG A 209 11.90 -12.33 -1.66
CA ARG A 209 12.67 -12.97 -0.57
C ARG A 209 13.83 -12.08 -0.14
N ASP A 210 13.93 -11.81 1.15
CA ASP A 210 15.00 -11.04 1.78
C ASP A 210 16.12 -11.97 2.28
N ARG A 211 15.86 -12.77 3.33
CA ARG A 211 16.90 -13.58 3.99
C ARG A 211 16.38 -14.87 4.62
N LEU A 212 17.30 -15.80 4.85
CA LEU A 212 17.13 -16.94 5.75
C LEU A 212 17.83 -16.65 7.07
N THR A 213 17.11 -16.83 8.19
CA THR A 213 17.63 -16.71 9.55
C THR A 213 17.59 -18.06 10.26
N ILE A 214 18.62 -18.33 11.05
CA ILE A 214 18.71 -19.51 11.93
C ILE A 214 19.00 -19.00 13.34
N HIS A 215 18.21 -19.45 14.29
CA HIS A 215 18.44 -19.24 15.72
C HIS A 215 18.78 -20.59 16.36
N PRO A 216 20.07 -20.92 16.54
CA PRO A 216 20.48 -22.06 17.37
C PRO A 216 20.05 -21.89 18.82
N SER A 217 20.07 -22.98 19.58
CA SER A 217 19.80 -22.97 21.02
C SER A 217 20.66 -21.95 21.76
N GLY A 218 20.03 -21.11 22.59
CA GLY A 218 20.69 -20.04 23.34
C GLY A 218 20.72 -18.67 22.65
N THR A 219 20.41 -18.60 21.35
CA THR A 219 20.42 -17.36 20.56
C THR A 219 19.05 -16.65 20.53
N TYR A 220 19.04 -15.39 20.09
CA TYR A 220 17.85 -14.52 19.97
C TYR A 220 18.11 -13.38 18.97
N THR A 221 17.04 -12.75 18.49
CA THR A 221 17.10 -11.45 17.78
C THR A 221 16.59 -10.37 18.73
N ARG A 222 17.39 -9.33 18.98
CA ARG A 222 16.97 -8.16 19.78
C ARG A 222 15.78 -7.43 19.13
N PRO A 223 15.01 -6.63 19.91
CA PRO A 223 14.10 -5.64 19.38
C PRO A 223 14.71 -4.83 18.24
N VAL A 224 14.08 -4.96 17.07
CA VAL A 224 14.44 -4.28 15.83
C VAL A 224 13.56 -3.05 15.73
N HIS A 225 14.03 -1.96 16.33
CA HIS A 225 13.38 -0.66 16.23
C HIS A 225 13.77 0.06 14.94
N ASP A 226 12.86 0.86 14.38
CA ASP A 226 13.08 1.74 13.22
C ASP A 226 13.84 1.04 12.07
N ALA A 227 13.40 -0.18 11.73
CA ALA A 227 14.07 -1.01 10.73
C ALA A 227 14.18 -0.30 9.37
N VAL A 228 15.41 -0.16 8.86
CA VAL A 228 15.66 0.42 7.54
C VAL A 228 15.36 -0.62 6.46
N TYR A 229 14.29 -0.40 5.70
CA TYR A 229 13.89 -1.24 4.58
C TYR A 229 14.33 -0.63 3.23
N PRO A 230 14.47 -1.46 2.17
CA PRO A 230 14.52 -0.98 0.79
C PRO A 230 13.32 -0.11 0.42
N GLU A 231 13.49 0.79 -0.55
CA GLU A 231 12.44 1.71 -0.99
C GLU A 231 11.20 0.95 -1.53
N GLY A 232 10.02 1.33 -1.05
CA GLY A 232 8.75 0.76 -1.51
C GLY A 232 8.32 -0.54 -0.81
N VAL A 233 9.06 -1.01 0.20
CA VAL A 233 8.61 -2.08 1.10
C VAL A 233 7.56 -1.53 2.06
N VAL A 234 6.42 -2.22 2.18
CA VAL A 234 5.27 -1.82 3.01
C VAL A 234 5.00 -2.79 4.17
N ALA A 235 5.43 -4.06 4.04
CA ALA A 235 5.33 -5.07 5.08
C ALA A 235 6.47 -6.10 5.00
N THR A 236 6.61 -6.89 6.06
CA THR A 236 7.47 -8.07 6.13
C THR A 236 6.60 -9.30 6.32
N ILE A 237 6.94 -10.41 5.64
CA ILE A 237 6.38 -11.74 5.92
C ILE A 237 7.52 -12.64 6.39
N MET A 238 7.32 -13.36 7.50
CA MET A 238 8.22 -14.38 8.02
C MET A 238 7.50 -15.73 7.99
N VAL A 239 8.10 -16.73 7.34
CA VAL A 239 7.64 -18.12 7.37
C VAL A 239 8.63 -18.92 8.22
N THR A 240 8.13 -19.60 9.25
CA THR A 240 8.95 -20.50 10.07
C THR A 240 8.99 -21.87 9.38
N LEU A 241 10.19 -22.35 9.07
CA LEU A 241 10.39 -23.65 8.43
C LEU A 241 10.25 -24.80 9.45
N PRO A 242 9.91 -26.03 9.03
CA PRO A 242 9.52 -27.11 9.94
C PRO A 242 10.77 -27.82 10.52
N VAL A 243 11.52 -27.07 11.34
CA VAL A 243 12.65 -27.56 12.15
C VAL A 243 12.24 -27.49 13.62
N GLN A 244 12.64 -28.46 14.44
CA GLN A 244 12.16 -28.54 15.82
C GLN A 244 12.91 -27.56 16.73
N TYR A 245 12.16 -26.73 17.45
CA TYR A 245 12.68 -25.79 18.44
C TYR A 245 11.72 -25.60 19.61
N ARG A 246 12.19 -24.95 20.68
CA ARG A 246 11.42 -24.53 21.85
C ARG A 246 11.86 -23.15 22.31
N GLY A 247 10.94 -22.33 22.81
CA GLY A 247 11.17 -20.89 23.01
C GLY A 247 10.93 -20.15 21.70
N GLY A 248 11.67 -19.06 21.45
CA GLY A 248 11.65 -18.41 20.14
C GLY A 248 10.38 -17.64 19.78
N THR A 249 9.61 -17.19 20.78
CA THR A 249 8.44 -16.34 20.58
C THR A 249 8.80 -15.14 19.71
N LEU A 250 8.10 -14.98 18.58
CA LEU A 250 8.16 -13.74 17.81
C LEU A 250 7.24 -12.74 18.52
N VAL A 251 7.78 -11.59 18.91
CA VAL A 251 7.01 -10.46 19.44
C VAL A 251 7.05 -9.35 18.40
N VAL A 252 5.89 -8.77 18.09
CA VAL A 252 5.78 -7.62 17.19
C VAL A 252 5.09 -6.48 17.94
N GLY A 253 5.70 -5.31 17.95
CA GLY A 253 5.19 -4.10 18.60
C GLY A 253 4.82 -3.03 17.57
N CYS A 254 3.70 -2.34 17.77
CA CYS A 254 3.31 -1.20 16.95
C CYS A 254 2.52 -0.19 17.79
N GLU A 255 2.97 1.07 17.81
CA GLU A 255 2.24 2.18 18.45
C GLU A 255 1.84 1.88 19.93
N GLY A 256 2.73 1.21 20.67
CA GLY A 256 2.51 0.82 22.07
C GLY A 256 1.62 -0.43 22.30
N LYS A 257 1.18 -1.10 21.23
CA LYS A 257 0.55 -2.43 21.28
C LYS A 257 1.60 -3.50 20.99
N GLU A 258 1.44 -4.70 21.56
CA GLU A 258 2.26 -5.88 21.28
C GLU A 258 1.40 -7.08 20.91
N GLU A 259 1.85 -7.88 19.95
CA GLU A 259 1.36 -9.24 19.69
C GLU A 259 2.49 -10.26 19.81
N ARG A 260 2.15 -11.48 20.24
CA ARG A 260 3.10 -12.56 20.54
C ARG A 260 2.70 -13.86 19.85
N PHE A 261 3.60 -14.35 19.00
CA PHE A 261 3.47 -15.60 18.26
C PHE A 261 4.39 -16.64 18.86
N TYR A 262 3.81 -17.49 19.71
CA TYR A 262 4.41 -18.74 20.15
C TYR A 262 4.31 -19.73 18.99
N GLY A 263 5.38 -20.46 18.65
CA GLY A 263 5.30 -21.52 17.66
C GLY A 263 4.33 -22.61 18.12
N ARG A 264 3.22 -22.81 17.39
CA ARG A 264 2.14 -23.74 17.74
C ARG A 264 2.29 -25.06 16.99
N LEU A 265 2.82 -25.00 15.77
CA LEU A 265 3.11 -26.18 14.96
C LEU A 265 4.44 -26.83 15.37
N GLY A 266 4.40 -28.14 15.61
CA GLY A 266 5.61 -28.96 15.72
C GLY A 266 6.22 -29.22 14.33
N ALA A 267 7.50 -29.60 14.29
CA ALA A 267 8.22 -29.86 13.03
C ALA A 267 7.52 -30.91 12.14
N LYS A 268 6.85 -31.90 12.72
CA LYS A 268 6.11 -32.96 12.00
C LYS A 268 4.70 -32.53 11.53
N SER A 269 4.40 -31.23 11.52
CA SER A 269 3.16 -30.69 10.96
C SER A 269 3.21 -30.64 9.43
N ASN A 270 2.11 -30.99 8.77
CA ASN A 270 1.91 -30.79 7.33
C ASN A 270 1.52 -29.34 7.01
N GLU A 271 1.96 -28.38 7.82
CA GLU A 271 1.64 -26.96 7.72
C GLU A 271 2.85 -26.11 8.11
N LEU A 272 3.07 -24.99 7.42
CA LEU A 272 4.02 -23.94 7.82
C LEU A 272 3.32 -22.82 8.55
N GLU A 273 3.90 -22.35 9.64
CA GLU A 273 3.49 -21.10 10.27
C GLU A 273 4.08 -19.89 9.55
N TRP A 274 3.24 -18.91 9.28
CA TRP A 274 3.68 -17.60 8.79
C TRP A 274 3.06 -16.45 9.59
N GLN A 275 3.82 -15.36 9.68
CA GLN A 275 3.43 -14.12 10.31
C GLN A 275 3.80 -12.95 9.38
N ALA A 276 3.01 -11.89 9.39
CA ALA A 276 3.29 -10.68 8.63
C ALA A 276 2.98 -9.44 9.45
N TRP A 277 3.73 -8.36 9.22
CA TRP A 277 3.58 -7.08 9.91
C TRP A 277 4.02 -5.92 9.01
N ARG A 278 3.52 -4.71 9.31
CA ARG A 278 3.87 -3.49 8.56
C ARG A 278 5.31 -3.04 8.87
N THR A 279 5.91 -2.24 7.99
CA THR A 279 7.28 -1.72 8.20
C THR A 279 7.42 -0.76 9.39
N ASN A 280 6.32 -0.18 9.89
CA ASN A 280 6.32 0.66 11.09
C ASN A 280 6.19 -0.12 12.42
N CYS A 281 6.36 -1.45 12.38
CA CYS A 281 6.31 -2.30 13.56
C CYS A 281 7.72 -2.75 13.98
N ASP A 282 8.01 -2.58 15.26
CA ASP A 282 9.16 -3.18 15.92
C ASP A 282 8.95 -4.69 16.04
N TRP A 283 10.03 -5.48 16.06
CA TRP A 283 9.90 -6.93 16.29
C TRP A 283 11.13 -7.52 16.98
N GLU A 284 10.94 -8.61 17.73
CA GLU A 284 12.03 -9.43 18.29
C GLU A 284 11.74 -10.92 18.15
N VAL A 285 12.79 -11.74 18.16
CA VAL A 285 12.65 -13.20 18.33
C VAL A 285 13.31 -13.55 19.64
N GLN A 286 12.50 -13.96 20.62
CA GLN A 286 12.97 -14.29 21.96
C GLN A 286 13.90 -15.51 21.95
N LYS A 287 14.56 -15.75 23.09
CA LYS A 287 15.59 -16.79 23.21
C LYS A 287 15.07 -18.18 22.83
N ILE A 288 15.85 -18.90 22.03
CA ILE A 288 15.66 -20.33 21.79
C ILE A 288 16.14 -21.12 23.01
N GLU A 289 15.28 -21.91 23.62
CA GLU A 289 15.61 -22.78 24.75
C GLU A 289 16.25 -24.10 24.30
N LYS A 290 15.72 -24.70 23.24
CA LYS A 290 16.19 -25.98 22.66
C LYS A 290 15.93 -26.01 21.15
N GLY A 291 16.69 -26.84 20.43
CA GLY A 291 16.58 -26.99 18.99
C GLY A 291 17.05 -25.77 18.21
N HIS A 292 16.60 -25.64 16.97
CA HIS A 292 17.00 -24.59 16.04
C HIS A 292 15.77 -24.00 15.36
N ARG A 293 15.46 -22.73 15.59
CA ARG A 293 14.40 -22.06 14.84
C ARG A 293 14.97 -21.61 13.50
N VAL A 294 14.34 -22.00 12.41
CA VAL A 294 14.73 -21.59 11.05
C VAL A 294 13.58 -20.84 10.43
N ALA A 295 13.83 -19.63 9.93
CA ALA A 295 12.78 -18.80 9.33
C ALA A 295 13.28 -18.06 8.09
N MET A 296 12.44 -18.03 7.07
CA MET A 296 12.65 -17.28 5.83
C MET A 296 11.83 -16.00 5.88
N THR A 297 12.40 -14.90 5.39
CA THR A 297 11.76 -13.57 5.38
C THR A 297 11.59 -13.06 3.96
N TRP A 298 10.44 -12.45 3.68
CA TRP A 298 10.15 -11.71 2.45
C TRP A 298 9.82 -10.26 2.78
N HIS A 299 10.29 -9.36 1.94
CA HIS A 299 9.81 -7.99 1.87
C HIS A 299 8.60 -7.94 0.94
N VAL A 300 7.53 -7.30 1.42
CA VAL A 300 6.30 -7.08 0.67
C VAL A 300 6.34 -5.69 0.07
N TYR A 301 6.31 -5.64 -1.25
CA TYR A 301 6.26 -4.41 -2.03
C TYR A 301 4.84 -4.14 -2.51
N GLN A 302 4.49 -2.86 -2.58
CA GLN A 302 3.27 -2.40 -3.24
C GLN A 302 3.58 -2.06 -4.72
N ARG A 303 2.69 -2.47 -5.62
CA ARG A 303 2.71 -2.20 -7.07
C ARG A 303 1.33 -1.77 -7.53
N SER A 304 1.20 -1.09 -8.66
CA SER A 304 -0.13 -0.77 -9.25
C SER A 304 -0.14 -0.92 -10.77
N TYR A 305 -1.34 -1.10 -11.33
CA TYR A 305 -1.57 -0.82 -12.74
C TYR A 305 -1.63 0.68 -13.05
N GLY A 306 -1.91 1.52 -12.06
CA GLY A 306 -2.00 2.98 -12.20
C GLY A 306 -0.77 3.76 -11.72
N PRO A 307 -0.92 5.10 -11.55
CA PRO A 307 0.17 5.99 -11.12
C PRO A 307 0.72 5.56 -9.76
N SER A 308 1.85 4.89 -9.81
CA SER A 308 2.65 4.48 -8.66
C SER A 308 4.12 4.57 -9.06
N SER A 309 5.02 4.69 -8.08
CA SER A 309 6.46 4.74 -8.34
C SER A 309 7.01 3.46 -8.98
N GLN A 310 6.29 2.33 -8.85
CA GLN A 310 6.69 1.03 -9.38
C GLN A 310 5.47 0.33 -10.04
N PRO A 311 5.25 0.54 -11.35
CA PRO A 311 4.13 -0.04 -12.07
C PRO A 311 4.30 -1.56 -12.28
N LEU A 312 3.18 -2.26 -12.43
CA LEU A 312 3.16 -3.69 -12.83
C LEU A 312 3.44 -3.90 -14.32
N MET A 313 3.16 -2.90 -15.14
CA MET A 313 3.21 -2.97 -16.59
C MET A 313 4.29 -2.04 -17.12
N VAL A 314 5.12 -2.54 -18.03
CA VAL A 314 6.15 -1.74 -18.72
C VAL A 314 5.73 -1.60 -20.19
N PRO A 315 5.69 -0.38 -20.75
CA PRO A 315 5.50 -0.17 -22.19
C PRO A 315 6.59 -0.84 -23.02
N ASN A 316 6.23 -1.35 -24.19
CA ASN A 316 7.21 -1.87 -25.15
C ASN A 316 7.81 -0.76 -26.01
N ASP A 317 9.00 -0.99 -26.55
CA ASP A 317 9.73 0.02 -27.33
C ASP A 317 8.94 0.51 -28.54
N ALA A 318 8.25 -0.39 -29.25
CA ALA A 318 7.41 -0.03 -30.40
C ALA A 318 6.28 0.97 -30.08
N LEU A 319 5.65 0.86 -28.90
CA LEU A 319 4.68 1.86 -28.43
C LEU A 319 5.36 3.16 -28.03
N LEU A 320 6.54 3.10 -27.40
CA LEU A 320 7.29 4.28 -27.00
C LEU A 320 7.77 5.07 -28.20
N ASP A 321 8.26 4.41 -29.25
CA ASP A 321 8.70 5.02 -30.51
C ASP A 321 7.53 5.66 -31.25
N ALA A 322 6.42 4.92 -31.44
CA ALA A 322 5.21 5.46 -32.07
C ALA A 322 4.61 6.64 -31.28
N LEU A 323 4.69 6.61 -29.95
CA LEU A 323 4.30 7.73 -29.10
C LEU A 323 5.27 8.91 -29.27
N ALA A 324 6.58 8.71 -29.35
CA ALA A 324 7.54 9.80 -29.58
C ALA A 324 7.28 10.53 -30.90
N ASP A 325 7.02 9.80 -31.99
CA ASP A 325 6.69 10.38 -33.30
C ASP A 325 5.42 11.23 -33.25
N LEU A 326 4.37 10.73 -32.56
CA LEU A 326 3.13 11.47 -32.33
C LEU A 326 3.34 12.72 -31.46
N LEU A 327 4.09 12.58 -30.35
CA LEU A 327 4.40 13.69 -29.44
C LEU A 327 5.18 14.81 -30.16
N ASN A 328 6.12 14.46 -31.03
CA ASN A 328 6.89 15.43 -31.82
C ASN A 328 6.01 16.24 -32.79
N GLN A 329 4.97 15.64 -33.37
CA GLN A 329 4.02 16.32 -34.28
C GLN A 329 2.92 17.11 -33.55
N ALA A 330 2.76 16.87 -32.24
CA ALA A 330 1.67 17.41 -31.43
C ALA A 330 2.12 18.37 -30.32
N ARG A 331 3.36 18.87 -30.36
CA ARG A 331 3.83 19.94 -29.46
C ARG A 331 2.89 21.15 -29.45
N GLY A 332 2.66 21.70 -28.26
CA GLY A 332 1.71 22.78 -28.00
C GLY A 332 0.23 22.39 -28.03
N LYS A 333 -0.11 21.08 -28.08
CA LYS A 333 -1.51 20.60 -28.14
C LYS A 333 -1.88 19.76 -26.92
N ASN A 334 -3.18 19.75 -26.60
CA ASN A 334 -3.77 18.73 -25.74
C ASN A 334 -4.24 17.56 -26.61
N LEU A 335 -3.75 16.35 -26.37
CA LEU A 335 -4.24 15.13 -27.01
C LEU A 335 -5.13 14.35 -26.05
N GLY A 336 -6.24 13.80 -26.54
CA GLY A 336 -7.11 12.90 -25.80
C GLY A 336 -7.15 11.51 -26.43
N PHE A 337 -6.82 10.48 -25.65
CA PHE A 337 -6.87 9.08 -26.05
C PHE A 337 -8.09 8.40 -25.41
N PHE A 338 -8.98 7.82 -26.21
CA PHE A 338 -10.07 7.00 -25.68
C PHE A 338 -9.54 5.74 -24.99
N LEU A 339 -10.11 5.39 -23.83
CA LEU A 339 -9.82 4.14 -23.13
C LEU A 339 -10.67 2.98 -23.66
N SER A 340 -10.12 1.76 -23.62
CA SER A 340 -10.75 0.56 -24.17
C SER A 340 -11.52 -0.29 -23.15
N HIS A 341 -11.21 -0.20 -21.86
CA HIS A 341 -11.87 -1.01 -20.82
C HIS A 341 -13.03 -0.29 -20.13
N GLU A 342 -14.09 -1.04 -19.84
CA GLU A 342 -15.11 -0.64 -18.88
C GLU A 342 -14.59 -0.83 -17.45
N TYR A 343 -14.78 0.20 -16.64
CA TYR A 343 -14.40 0.27 -15.23
C TYR A 343 -15.60 0.04 -14.31
N GLY A 344 -16.82 0.14 -14.84
CA GLY A 344 -18.05 -0.23 -14.13
C GLY A 344 -18.41 0.75 -13.01
N VAL A 345 -18.02 2.01 -13.18
CA VAL A 345 -18.29 3.10 -12.23
C VAL A 345 -19.50 3.92 -12.68
N SER A 346 -20.21 4.52 -11.73
CA SER A 346 -21.16 5.59 -12.04
C SER A 346 -20.38 6.89 -12.27
N PRO A 347 -20.32 7.44 -13.49
CA PRO A 347 -19.53 8.64 -13.76
C PRO A 347 -20.12 9.89 -13.11
N SER A 348 -21.37 9.84 -12.65
CA SER A 348 -22.03 10.88 -11.85
C SER A 348 -21.49 11.01 -10.42
N ASP A 349 -20.95 9.91 -9.87
CA ASP A 349 -20.56 9.80 -8.46
C ASP A 349 -19.03 9.77 -8.26
N VAL A 350 -18.29 9.47 -9.32
CA VAL A 350 -16.84 9.18 -9.29
C VAL A 350 -16.11 10.16 -10.22
N LEU A 351 -14.94 10.65 -9.81
CA LEU A 351 -14.08 11.46 -10.69
C LEU A 351 -13.28 10.56 -11.64
N ALA A 352 -13.17 10.95 -12.92
CA ALA A 352 -12.44 10.16 -13.91
C ALA A 352 -10.97 9.90 -13.49
N ASP A 353 -10.27 10.89 -12.93
CA ASP A 353 -8.86 10.73 -12.51
C ASP A 353 -8.68 9.72 -11.36
N SER A 354 -9.72 9.49 -10.55
CA SER A 354 -9.71 8.44 -9.52
C SER A 354 -9.71 7.01 -10.08
N LEU A 355 -9.97 6.84 -11.39
CA LEU A 355 -9.83 5.58 -12.11
C LEU A 355 -8.38 5.20 -12.39
N ALA A 356 -7.42 6.13 -12.25
CA ALA A 356 -6.04 5.89 -12.63
C ALA A 356 -5.42 4.64 -11.96
N PRO A 357 -5.61 4.35 -10.65
CA PRO A 357 -5.16 3.10 -10.01
C PRO A 357 -5.79 1.82 -10.56
N TYR A 358 -6.94 1.92 -11.23
CA TYR A 358 -7.77 0.82 -11.68
C TYR A 358 -7.62 0.50 -13.17
N LEU A 359 -6.81 1.28 -13.92
CA LEU A 359 -6.55 1.10 -15.35
C LEU A 359 -6.11 -0.35 -15.66
N LYS A 360 -6.51 -0.86 -16.82
CA LYS A 360 -6.26 -2.26 -17.23
C LYS A 360 -5.65 -2.33 -18.63
N GLY A 361 -4.89 -3.39 -18.89
CA GLY A 361 -4.37 -3.72 -20.23
C GLY A 361 -3.71 -2.51 -20.92
N ALA A 362 -4.12 -2.26 -22.17
CA ALA A 362 -3.61 -1.16 -22.99
C ALA A 362 -3.76 0.23 -22.33
N ASP A 363 -4.82 0.49 -21.57
CA ASP A 363 -5.07 1.78 -20.94
C ASP A 363 -4.01 2.11 -19.88
N ALA A 364 -3.65 1.10 -19.08
CA ALA A 364 -2.56 1.19 -18.09
C ALA A 364 -1.20 1.36 -18.78
N VAL A 365 -0.94 0.59 -19.84
CA VAL A 365 0.33 0.67 -20.59
C VAL A 365 0.50 2.05 -21.23
N LEU A 366 -0.55 2.60 -21.84
CA LEU A 366 -0.55 3.96 -22.40
C LEU A 366 -0.28 5.02 -21.32
N TYR A 367 -0.94 4.91 -20.15
CA TYR A 367 -0.71 5.81 -19.03
C TYR A 367 0.77 5.83 -18.60
N HIS A 368 1.41 4.66 -18.51
CA HIS A 368 2.83 4.56 -18.18
C HIS A 368 3.75 5.06 -19.30
N ALA A 369 3.42 4.79 -20.57
CA ALA A 369 4.18 5.30 -21.72
C ALA A 369 4.24 6.84 -21.71
N VAL A 370 3.12 7.49 -21.45
CA VAL A 370 3.04 8.96 -21.31
C VAL A 370 3.84 9.46 -20.10
N LYS A 371 3.82 8.74 -18.96
CA LYS A 371 4.63 9.09 -17.77
C LYS A 371 6.15 8.95 -18.01
N ILE A 372 6.61 8.01 -18.83
CA ILE A 372 8.04 7.85 -19.18
C ILE A 372 8.58 9.11 -19.87
N TYR A 373 7.78 9.74 -20.74
CA TYR A 373 8.09 11.04 -21.34
C TYR A 373 7.97 12.24 -20.38
N LYS A 374 7.80 11.99 -19.07
CA LYS A 374 7.63 12.99 -17.99
C LYS A 374 6.41 13.89 -18.15
N LEU A 375 5.46 13.48 -19.00
CA LEU A 375 4.20 14.19 -19.20
C LEU A 375 3.21 13.86 -18.07
N GLN A 376 2.17 14.69 -17.94
CA GLN A 376 1.14 14.54 -16.92
C GLN A 376 -0.20 14.11 -17.57
N PRO A 377 -0.45 12.79 -17.71
CA PRO A 377 -1.75 12.30 -18.14
C PRO A 377 -2.79 12.51 -17.03
N GLN A 378 -3.98 12.97 -17.42
CA GLN A 378 -5.17 13.17 -16.61
C GLN A 378 -6.33 12.37 -17.22
N LEU A 379 -7.19 11.75 -16.42
CA LEU A 379 -8.39 11.11 -16.95
C LEU A 379 -9.59 12.06 -16.85
N ARG A 380 -10.38 12.17 -17.93
CA ARG A 380 -11.58 13.01 -18.03
C ARG A 380 -12.73 12.25 -18.68
N TYR A 381 -13.97 12.59 -18.34
CA TYR A 381 -15.15 12.08 -19.05
C TYR A 381 -15.49 12.94 -20.26
N CYS A 382 -15.89 12.31 -21.37
CA CYS A 382 -16.23 12.97 -22.64
C CYS A 382 -17.52 12.39 -23.23
N ALA A 383 -18.39 13.25 -23.77
CA ALA A 383 -19.55 12.84 -24.55
C ALA A 383 -19.98 13.93 -25.55
N GLY A 384 -20.27 13.55 -26.80
CA GLY A 384 -20.98 14.42 -27.75
C GLY A 384 -20.32 15.75 -28.10
N GLY A 385 -18.98 15.85 -28.06
CA GLY A 385 -18.25 17.10 -28.27
C GLY A 385 -17.95 17.89 -26.99
N TYR A 386 -18.46 17.44 -25.85
CA TYR A 386 -18.23 18.01 -24.52
C TYR A 386 -17.32 17.13 -23.66
N ILE A 387 -16.58 17.77 -22.75
CA ILE A 387 -15.69 17.12 -21.80
C ILE A 387 -15.89 17.73 -20.41
N TRP A 388 -15.92 16.90 -19.37
CA TRP A 388 -15.97 17.38 -18.00
C TRP A 388 -14.55 17.74 -17.52
N PRO A 389 -14.37 18.85 -16.77
CA PRO A 389 -13.14 19.15 -16.04
C PRO A 389 -12.67 17.99 -15.15
N VAL A 390 -11.35 17.90 -14.91
CA VAL A 390 -10.73 16.80 -14.14
C VAL A 390 -11.23 16.69 -12.70
N ASP A 391 -11.70 17.81 -12.14
CA ASP A 391 -12.26 17.95 -10.79
C ASP A 391 -13.77 17.70 -10.71
N LYS A 392 -14.44 17.35 -11.82
CA LYS A 392 -15.90 17.14 -11.88
C LYS A 392 -16.31 15.74 -12.33
N PRO A 393 -17.31 15.12 -11.67
CA PRO A 393 -17.98 13.96 -12.23
C PRO A 393 -18.86 14.36 -13.42
N ALA A 394 -19.25 13.38 -14.24
CA ALA A 394 -20.09 13.59 -15.43
C ALA A 394 -21.57 13.79 -15.06
N LEU A 395 -21.88 14.91 -14.41
CA LEU A 395 -23.24 15.28 -14.04
C LEU A 395 -24.05 15.75 -15.25
N ILE A 396 -25.35 15.50 -15.19
CA ILE A 396 -26.37 16.00 -16.11
C ILE A 396 -27.44 16.65 -15.23
N LEU A 397 -27.73 17.94 -15.43
CA LEU A 397 -28.66 18.68 -14.58
C LEU A 397 -29.89 19.14 -15.36
N ASP A 398 -31.08 18.97 -14.79
CA ASP A 398 -32.34 19.39 -15.40
C ASP A 398 -32.69 20.84 -15.05
N SER A 399 -33.38 21.52 -15.97
CA SER A 399 -33.61 22.97 -15.90
C SER A 399 -34.57 23.42 -14.80
N ASN A 400 -35.25 22.49 -14.12
CA ASN A 400 -36.48 22.80 -13.36
C ASN A 400 -36.55 22.22 -11.94
N ARG A 401 -35.41 21.91 -11.30
CA ARG A 401 -35.39 21.49 -9.88
C ARG A 401 -34.28 22.17 -9.07
N GLY A 402 -34.63 23.25 -8.38
CA GLY A 402 -33.84 23.76 -7.26
C GLY A 402 -34.10 22.94 -6.00
N GLY A 403 -33.15 22.10 -5.59
CA GLY A 403 -33.18 21.37 -4.32
C GLY A 403 -32.60 19.95 -4.41
N PRO A 404 -31.80 19.50 -3.42
CA PRO A 404 -31.13 18.21 -3.49
C PRO A 404 -32.08 17.05 -3.16
N GLN A 405 -32.17 16.05 -4.03
CA GLN A 405 -32.77 14.76 -3.68
C GLN A 405 -31.90 13.59 -4.19
N SER A 406 -31.60 12.70 -3.25
CA SER A 406 -30.90 11.44 -3.44
C SER A 406 -31.63 10.52 -4.42
N ALA A 407 -30.92 9.99 -5.41
CA ALA A 407 -31.46 8.97 -6.30
C ALA A 407 -31.57 7.61 -5.59
N THR A 408 -32.77 7.07 -5.51
CA THR A 408 -33.03 5.66 -5.13
C THR A 408 -33.39 4.85 -6.38
N PRO A 409 -32.96 3.58 -6.50
CA PRO A 409 -33.10 2.83 -7.75
C PRO A 409 -34.43 2.09 -7.86
N PHE A 410 -35.19 2.27 -8.96
CA PHE A 410 -36.27 1.35 -9.34
C PHE A 410 -36.40 1.15 -10.87
N ARG A 411 -36.57 -0.13 -11.22
CA ARG A 411 -37.01 -0.76 -12.49
C ARG A 411 -36.67 -0.08 -13.84
N THR A 412 -35.68 -0.70 -14.49
CA THR A 412 -35.21 -0.43 -15.84
C THR A 412 -36.18 -0.87 -16.96
N VAL A 413 -36.72 0.09 -17.72
CA VAL A 413 -37.00 -0.04 -19.17
C VAL A 413 -36.64 1.30 -19.83
N GLY A 414 -35.35 1.55 -20.03
CA GLY A 414 -34.86 2.79 -20.64
C GLY A 414 -34.68 2.66 -22.16
N ARG A 415 -34.98 3.73 -22.90
CA ARG A 415 -34.34 3.95 -24.21
C ARG A 415 -32.82 4.18 -23.98
N SER A 416 -32.05 4.17 -25.06
CA SER A 416 -30.62 4.47 -25.01
C SER A 416 -30.34 5.66 -25.92
N ARG A 417 -29.84 6.75 -25.34
CA ARG A 417 -29.44 7.94 -26.10
C ARG A 417 -27.92 8.03 -26.18
N SER A 418 -27.41 8.39 -27.35
CA SER A 418 -25.99 8.65 -27.54
C SER A 418 -25.80 9.81 -28.49
N LEU A 419 -25.00 10.78 -28.05
CA LEU A 419 -24.56 11.91 -28.87
C LEU A 419 -23.52 11.47 -29.94
N THR A 420 -23.16 10.18 -30.03
CA THR A 420 -22.23 9.66 -31.04
C THR A 420 -22.95 9.26 -32.32
N ARG A 421 -22.87 10.10 -33.34
CA ARG A 421 -23.38 9.83 -34.70
C ARG A 421 -22.54 8.77 -35.43
N GLU A 422 -22.84 7.50 -35.23
CA GLU A 422 -22.46 6.46 -36.19
C GLU A 422 -23.48 6.43 -37.35
N GLY A 423 -23.03 6.83 -38.54
CA GLY A 423 -23.85 6.90 -39.74
C GLY A 423 -24.20 5.53 -40.35
N ARG A 424 -25.03 4.73 -39.66
CA ARG A 424 -25.70 3.60 -40.31
C ARG A 424 -26.85 4.09 -41.18
N SER A 425 -26.54 4.32 -42.47
CA SER A 425 -27.55 4.52 -43.50
C SER A 425 -28.39 3.26 -43.70
N GLN A 426 -29.44 3.08 -42.89
CA GLN A 426 -30.48 2.11 -43.18
C GLN A 426 -31.27 2.59 -44.40
N SER A 427 -30.89 2.09 -45.57
CA SER A 427 -31.76 2.06 -46.73
C SER A 427 -32.95 1.15 -46.43
N ASN A 428 -34.12 1.73 -46.18
CA ASN A 428 -35.39 1.04 -46.43
C ASN A 428 -36.49 2.03 -46.83
N LEU A 429 -37.38 1.55 -47.69
CA LEU A 429 -38.29 2.37 -48.48
C LEU A 429 -39.54 2.81 -47.68
N GLY A 430 -40.09 3.98 -48.00
CA GLY A 430 -41.52 4.29 -47.73
C GLY A 430 -41.84 5.59 -46.98
N GLY A 431 -40.87 6.25 -46.33
CA GLY A 431 -41.12 7.51 -45.63
C GLY A 431 -41.18 8.72 -46.57
N SER A 432 -42.16 9.61 -46.39
CA SER A 432 -42.19 10.89 -47.13
C SER A 432 -40.99 11.77 -46.73
N ARG A 433 -40.51 12.59 -47.68
CA ARG A 433 -39.36 13.49 -47.47
C ARG A 433 -39.57 14.46 -46.32
N GLU A 434 -40.82 14.81 -46.04
CA GLU A 434 -41.23 15.66 -44.92
C GLU A 434 -41.07 14.96 -43.57
N LEU A 435 -41.51 13.70 -43.43
CA LEU A 435 -41.31 12.92 -42.20
C LEU A 435 -39.83 12.78 -41.82
N GLN A 436 -38.94 12.61 -42.82
CA GLN A 436 -37.49 12.59 -42.57
C GLN A 436 -36.93 13.95 -42.10
N ILE A 437 -37.55 15.07 -42.49
CA ILE A 437 -37.17 16.41 -42.03
C ILE A 437 -37.72 16.68 -40.63
N TYR A 438 -38.95 16.25 -40.33
CA TYR A 438 -39.53 16.34 -38.99
C TYR A 438 -38.75 15.52 -37.96
N ASN A 439 -38.46 14.24 -38.24
CA ASN A 439 -37.65 13.42 -37.35
C ASN A 439 -36.27 14.03 -37.11
N ARG A 440 -35.59 14.50 -38.17
CA ARG A 440 -34.28 15.15 -38.04
C ARG A 440 -34.34 16.44 -37.21
N ARG A 441 -35.43 17.21 -37.28
CA ARG A 441 -35.62 18.40 -36.43
C ARG A 441 -35.84 18.01 -34.97
N GLN A 442 -36.69 17.02 -34.70
CA GLN A 442 -36.87 16.51 -33.34
C GLN A 442 -35.58 15.95 -32.74
N GLU A 443 -34.82 15.16 -33.52
CA GLU A 443 -33.48 14.68 -33.12
C GLU A 443 -32.54 15.84 -32.79
N GLN A 444 -32.53 16.92 -33.59
CA GLN A 444 -31.71 18.11 -33.36
C GLN A 444 -32.16 18.95 -32.15
N GLU A 445 -33.46 19.04 -31.89
CA GLU A 445 -34.02 19.71 -30.72
C GLU A 445 -33.71 18.90 -29.44
N GLU A 446 -33.85 17.58 -29.46
CA GLU A 446 -33.52 16.69 -28.34
C GLU A 446 -32.01 16.65 -28.04
N ASP A 447 -31.14 16.68 -29.07
CA ASP A 447 -29.68 16.78 -28.89
C ASP A 447 -29.27 18.14 -28.30
N ALA A 448 -29.95 19.23 -28.68
CA ALA A 448 -29.69 20.57 -28.14
C ALA A 448 -30.11 20.69 -26.67
N ASP A 449 -31.28 20.17 -26.30
CA ASP A 449 -31.73 20.07 -24.90
C ASP A 449 -30.75 19.27 -24.04
N LEU A 450 -30.27 18.13 -24.55
CA LEU A 450 -29.30 17.28 -23.85
C LEU A 450 -27.92 17.96 -23.70
N ALA A 451 -27.49 18.72 -24.70
CA ALA A 451 -26.26 19.51 -24.63
C ALA A 451 -26.33 20.60 -23.54
N ASP A 452 -27.45 21.33 -23.43
CA ASP A 452 -27.65 22.33 -22.36
C ASP A 452 -27.65 21.68 -20.96
N LYS A 453 -28.31 20.51 -20.79
CA LYS A 453 -28.25 19.74 -19.53
C LYS A 453 -26.82 19.33 -19.15
N VAL A 454 -26.02 18.92 -20.13
CA VAL A 454 -24.61 18.51 -19.98
C VAL A 454 -23.70 19.70 -19.64
N GLN A 455 -23.87 20.84 -20.31
CA GLN A 455 -23.16 22.09 -19.98
C GLN A 455 -23.49 22.58 -18.58
N ARG A 456 -24.77 22.56 -18.17
CA ARG A 456 -25.18 22.92 -16.79
C ARG A 456 -24.64 21.95 -15.76
N GLY A 457 -24.47 20.67 -16.11
CA GLY A 457 -23.69 19.68 -15.34
C GLY A 457 -22.19 19.95 -15.23
N GLY A 458 -21.69 21.02 -15.86
CA GLY A 458 -20.32 21.50 -15.73
C GLY A 458 -19.37 21.02 -16.82
N ALA A 459 -19.88 20.39 -17.88
CA ALA A 459 -19.10 20.06 -19.07
C ALA A 459 -18.79 21.30 -19.90
N VAL A 460 -17.66 21.28 -20.59
CA VAL A 460 -17.21 22.35 -21.51
C VAL A 460 -17.01 21.80 -22.92
N PRO A 461 -17.18 22.60 -23.98
CA PRO A 461 -16.84 22.19 -25.34
C PRO A 461 -15.37 21.79 -25.46
N LEU A 462 -15.08 20.70 -26.19
CA LEU A 462 -13.69 20.27 -26.49
C LEU A 462 -12.87 21.36 -27.21
N ALA A 463 -13.55 22.20 -27.99
CA ALA A 463 -12.95 23.32 -28.71
C ALA A 463 -12.35 24.38 -27.75
N ASP A 464 -13.03 24.66 -26.64
CA ASP A 464 -12.61 25.68 -25.66
C ASP A 464 -11.40 25.21 -24.85
N GLU A 465 -11.29 23.90 -24.63
CA GLU A 465 -10.14 23.22 -23.99
C GLU A 465 -8.98 22.91 -24.96
N ASN A 466 -9.16 23.18 -26.27
CA ASN A 466 -8.21 22.87 -27.34
C ASN A 466 -7.74 21.39 -27.34
N ILE A 467 -8.66 20.46 -27.03
CA ILE A 467 -8.35 19.02 -26.95
C ILE A 467 -8.62 18.34 -28.30
N THR A 468 -7.57 17.80 -28.89
CA THR A 468 -7.66 16.93 -30.08
C THR A 468 -7.89 15.49 -29.63
N LEU A 469 -9.12 15.00 -29.75
CA LEU A 469 -9.42 13.58 -29.54
C LEU A 469 -8.87 12.74 -30.69
N LEU A 470 -8.02 11.77 -30.36
CA LEU A 470 -7.41 10.87 -31.31
C LEU A 470 -8.35 9.70 -31.59
N HIS A 471 -8.71 9.53 -32.87
CA HIS A 471 -9.48 8.38 -33.31
C HIS A 471 -8.96 7.78 -34.62
N SER A 472 -9.08 6.47 -34.76
CA SER A 472 -8.69 5.70 -35.94
C SER A 472 -9.64 4.51 -36.14
N PRO A 473 -9.93 4.07 -37.38
CA PRO A 473 -10.65 2.81 -37.62
C PRO A 473 -10.00 1.58 -36.95
N GLU A 474 -8.69 1.65 -36.68
CA GLU A 474 -7.90 0.58 -36.06
C GLU A 474 -7.91 0.64 -34.51
N GLN A 475 -8.57 1.63 -33.91
CA GLN A 475 -8.56 1.89 -32.45
C GLN A 475 -9.22 0.78 -31.60
N GLY A 476 -9.88 -0.19 -32.23
CA GLY A 476 -10.50 -1.31 -31.54
C GLY A 476 -11.72 -0.91 -30.72
N HIS A 477 -11.85 -1.47 -29.52
CA HIS A 477 -12.97 -1.17 -28.63
C HIS A 477 -12.75 0.16 -27.89
N ILE A 478 -13.78 1.01 -27.85
CA ILE A 478 -13.83 2.22 -27.04
C ILE A 478 -14.90 2.02 -25.95
N ALA A 479 -14.48 2.09 -24.69
CA ALA A 479 -15.37 1.87 -23.56
C ALA A 479 -16.40 3.00 -23.41
N LYS A 480 -17.61 2.63 -22.96
CA LYS A 480 -18.73 3.56 -22.72
C LYS A 480 -19.33 3.29 -21.34
N GLU A 481 -19.13 4.23 -20.41
CA GLU A 481 -19.78 4.20 -19.11
C GLU A 481 -21.16 4.86 -19.18
N ARG A 482 -22.06 4.51 -18.25
CA ARG A 482 -23.48 4.92 -18.29
C ARG A 482 -23.78 5.93 -17.20
N VAL A 483 -24.15 7.14 -17.60
CA VAL A 483 -24.64 8.22 -16.73
C VAL A 483 -26.17 8.18 -16.73
N PRO A 484 -26.83 7.77 -15.63
CA PRO A 484 -28.28 7.84 -15.53
C PRO A 484 -28.76 9.30 -15.38
N PHE A 485 -29.85 9.66 -16.05
CA PHE A 485 -30.51 10.95 -15.89
C PHE A 485 -32.04 10.80 -16.03
N LEU A 486 -32.79 11.82 -15.63
CA LEU A 486 -34.25 11.83 -15.79
C LEU A 486 -34.63 12.38 -17.17
N ALA A 487 -35.45 11.62 -17.89
CA ALA A 487 -36.05 12.08 -19.14
C ALA A 487 -37.03 13.23 -18.88
N ASN A 488 -37.19 14.12 -19.87
CA ASN A 488 -38.18 15.21 -19.85
C ASN A 488 -39.61 14.71 -20.16
N ASP A 489 -39.92 13.44 -19.92
CA ASP A 489 -41.25 12.87 -20.17
C ASP A 489 -42.17 13.02 -18.95
N ALA A 490 -43.48 12.86 -19.18
CA ALA A 490 -44.49 13.06 -18.14
C ALA A 490 -44.38 12.05 -16.97
N GLU A 491 -43.63 10.96 -17.15
CA GLU A 491 -43.41 9.91 -16.17
C GLU A 491 -42.06 10.04 -15.41
N ASN A 492 -41.19 10.99 -15.79
CA ASN A 492 -39.79 11.09 -15.37
C ASN A 492 -39.05 9.73 -15.47
N SER A 493 -39.11 9.10 -16.65
CA SER A 493 -38.42 7.83 -16.87
C SER A 493 -36.90 7.99 -16.79
N LEU A 494 -36.20 6.91 -16.42
CA LEU A 494 -34.76 6.93 -16.23
C LEU A 494 -34.07 6.53 -17.54
N ASP A 495 -33.41 7.51 -18.15
CA ASP A 495 -32.65 7.38 -19.40
C ASP A 495 -31.14 7.39 -19.09
N HIS A 496 -30.30 7.10 -20.09
CA HIS A 496 -28.86 7.00 -19.91
C HIS A 496 -28.10 7.71 -21.03
N LEU A 497 -27.16 8.59 -20.64
CA LEU A 497 -26.12 9.08 -21.54
C LEU A 497 -24.92 8.13 -21.45
N TYR A 498 -24.38 7.75 -22.61
CA TYR A 498 -23.09 7.06 -22.67
C TYR A 498 -21.96 8.09 -22.72
N VAL A 499 -21.02 7.98 -21.78
CA VAL A 499 -19.80 8.79 -21.70
C VAL A 499 -18.56 7.92 -21.91
N ASN A 500 -17.53 8.46 -22.54
CA ASN A 500 -16.24 7.81 -22.68
C ASN A 500 -15.28 8.30 -21.60
N VAL A 501 -14.38 7.43 -21.13
CA VAL A 501 -13.20 7.85 -20.38
C VAL A 501 -12.08 8.15 -21.37
N VAL A 502 -11.44 9.31 -21.22
CA VAL A 502 -10.37 9.79 -22.10
C VAL A 502 -9.16 10.13 -21.24
N LEU A 503 -7.99 9.61 -21.63
CA LEU A 503 -6.70 10.05 -21.11
C LEU A 503 -6.25 11.29 -21.89
N VAL A 504 -6.22 12.44 -21.22
CA VAL A 504 -5.81 13.73 -21.78
C VAL A 504 -4.38 14.03 -21.33
N VAL A 505 -3.56 14.51 -22.27
CA VAL A 505 -2.19 14.95 -22.00
C VAL A 505 -1.86 16.22 -22.77
N PHE A 506 -1.29 17.21 -22.06
CA PHE A 506 -0.66 18.38 -22.68
C PHE A 506 0.76 18.06 -23.10
N ILE A 507 1.14 18.46 -24.32
CA ILE A 507 2.47 18.27 -24.88
C ILE A 507 3.13 19.65 -24.97
N PRO A 508 4.19 19.93 -24.19
CA PRO A 508 4.84 21.24 -24.14
C PRO A 508 5.64 21.58 -25.41
#